data_AF-A0A920LFD4-F1
#
_entry.id   AF-A0A920LFD4-F1
#
_cell.length_a   1.000
_cell.length_b   1.000
_cell.length_c   1.000
_cell.angle_alpha   90.00
_cell.angle_beta   90.00
_cell.angle_gamma   90.00
#
_symmetry.space_group_name_H-M   'P 1'
#
loop_
_entity.id
_entity.type
_entity.pdbx_description
1 polymer ?
#
loop_
_entity_poly.entity_id
_entity_poly.type
_entity_poly.pdbx_seq_one_letter_code
_entity_poly.pdbx_strand_id
1 'polypeptide(L)'
;MESKKCARCSRINECGWNYRREHLHPDQRSHSIFLDAGDQPNVVPSKASIWYFLREITYKGIMEMYDAANKMAQGAALMTNTTYESEVLGAAWPRHFNKIIAEEMYENIKK
;
A
#
# COMPACT_ATOMS: atom_id res chain seq x y z
N MET A 1 -23.49 16.28 6.74
CA MET A 1 -22.80 15.42 5.76
C MET A 1 -22.49 14.12 6.46
N GLU A 2 -23.42 13.17 6.44
CA GLU A 2 -23.35 11.98 7.29
C GLU A 2 -22.32 10.96 6.75
N SER A 3 -21.26 10.78 7.53
CA SER A 3 -20.23 9.75 7.37
C SER A 3 -20.80 8.34 7.51
N LYS A 4 -21.41 7.80 6.45
CA LYS A 4 -22.04 6.46 6.47
C LYS A 4 -21.58 5.54 5.34
N LYS A 5 -20.38 5.72 4.76
CA LYS A 5 -19.92 4.89 3.63
C LYS A 5 -18.43 4.51 3.66
N CYS A 6 -17.75 4.66 4.80
CA CYS A 6 -16.28 4.52 4.87
C CYS A 6 -15.79 3.10 4.58
N ALA A 7 -16.51 2.07 5.05
CA ALA A 7 -16.19 0.68 4.70
C ALA A 7 -16.38 0.39 3.19
N ARG A 8 -17.34 1.04 2.54
CA ARG A 8 -17.53 0.92 1.09
C ARG A 8 -16.39 1.61 0.33
N CYS A 9 -15.97 2.80 0.78
CA CYS A 9 -14.82 3.51 0.24
C CYS A 9 -13.55 2.65 0.26
N SER A 10 -13.23 2.09 1.44
CA SER A 10 -12.02 1.26 1.61
C SER A 10 -12.04 -0.01 0.76
N ARG A 11 -13.21 -0.63 0.57
CA ARG A 11 -13.36 -1.77 -0.34
C ARG A 11 -13.16 -1.40 -1.81
N ILE A 12 -13.72 -0.27 -2.25
CA ILE A 12 -13.54 0.19 -3.64
C ILE A 12 -12.06 0.51 -3.90
N ASN A 13 -11.39 1.17 -2.95
CA ASN A 13 -9.97 1.44 -3.02
C ASN A 13 -9.16 0.14 -3.15
N GLU A 14 -9.45 -0.86 -2.32
CA GLU A 14 -8.75 -2.14 -2.35
C GLU A 14 -9.02 -2.92 -3.65
N CYS A 15 -10.26 -2.94 -4.15
CA CYS A 15 -10.56 -3.52 -5.45
C CYS A 15 -9.76 -2.84 -6.57
N GLY A 16 -9.72 -1.49 -6.59
CA GLY A 16 -8.94 -0.73 -7.56
C GLY A 16 -7.44 -1.05 -7.49
N TRP A 17 -6.90 -1.12 -6.27
CA TRP A 17 -5.49 -1.50 -6.07
C TRP A 17 -5.21 -2.92 -6.56
N ASN A 18 -6.12 -3.88 -6.32
CA ASN A 18 -5.95 -5.25 -6.79
C ASN A 18 -5.91 -5.37 -8.32
N TYR A 19 -6.72 -4.60 -9.06
CA TYR A 19 -6.57 -4.55 -10.53
C TYR A 19 -5.25 -3.90 -10.97
N ARG A 20 -4.76 -2.90 -10.24
CA ARG A 20 -3.42 -2.36 -10.50
C ARG A 20 -2.32 -3.39 -10.26
N ARG A 21 -2.49 -4.29 -9.28
CA ARG A 21 -1.48 -5.32 -8.96
C ARG A 21 -1.16 -6.23 -10.14
N GLU A 22 -2.12 -6.46 -11.03
CA GLU A 22 -1.93 -7.24 -12.27
C GLU A 22 -0.93 -6.58 -13.23
N HIS A 23 -0.69 -5.27 -13.08
CA HIS A 23 0.15 -4.46 -13.96
C HIS A 23 1.42 -3.94 -13.26
N LEU A 24 1.73 -4.44 -12.05
CA LEU A 24 2.94 -4.06 -11.35
C LEU A 24 4.18 -4.66 -12.01
N HIS A 25 5.29 -3.93 -11.94
CA HIS A 25 6.58 -4.46 -12.36
C HIS A 25 6.94 -5.71 -11.53
N PRO A 26 7.67 -6.71 -12.08
CA PRO A 26 8.06 -7.91 -11.34
C PRO A 26 8.88 -7.68 -10.07
N ASP A 27 9.45 -6.50 -9.85
CA ASP A 27 10.16 -6.15 -8.61
C ASP A 27 9.24 -5.53 -7.55
N GLN A 28 8.13 -4.92 -7.99
CA GLN A 28 7.19 -4.22 -7.13
C GLN A 28 6.33 -5.22 -6.35
N ARG A 29 6.14 -4.97 -5.06
CA ARG A 29 5.28 -5.77 -4.20
C ARG A 29 4.39 -4.86 -3.38
N SER A 30 3.12 -5.22 -3.26
CA SER A 30 2.16 -4.55 -2.39
C SER A 30 1.39 -5.56 -1.56
N HIS A 31 1.23 -5.28 -0.28
CA HIS A 31 0.38 -6.03 0.64
C HIS A 31 -0.58 -5.08 1.33
N SER A 32 -1.76 -5.56 1.67
CA SER A 32 -2.83 -4.75 2.26
C SER A 32 -3.54 -5.52 3.37
N ILE A 33 -3.98 -4.81 4.41
CA ILE A 33 -4.84 -5.36 5.46
C ILE A 33 -5.83 -4.31 5.95
N PHE A 34 -7.09 -4.69 6.08
CA PHE A 34 -8.10 -3.86 6.75
C PHE A 34 -7.85 -3.89 8.25
N LEU A 35 -7.57 -2.72 8.83
CA LEU A 35 -7.38 -2.58 10.27
C LEU A 35 -8.73 -2.33 10.98
N ASP A 36 -9.63 -1.61 10.31
CA ASP A 36 -10.97 -1.31 10.79
C ASP A 36 -11.93 -1.27 9.60
N ALA A 37 -13.07 -1.96 9.71
CA ALA A 37 -14.14 -1.94 8.73
C ALA A 37 -15.53 -2.02 9.39
N GLY A 38 -15.64 -1.63 10.67
CA GLY A 38 -16.88 -1.60 11.45
C GLY A 38 -17.12 -2.79 12.37
N ASP A 39 -18.03 -2.59 13.32
CA ASP A 39 -18.23 -3.50 14.47
C ASP A 39 -19.44 -4.45 14.33
N GLN A 40 -20.48 -4.06 13.58
CA GLN A 40 -21.74 -4.79 13.48
C GLN A 40 -22.20 -4.97 12.03
N PRO A 41 -22.78 -6.14 11.67
CA PRO A 41 -23.15 -6.45 10.29
C PRO A 41 -24.31 -5.61 9.74
N ASN A 42 -25.15 -5.07 10.61
CA ASN A 42 -26.33 -4.26 10.28
C ASN A 42 -26.10 -2.75 10.47
N VAL A 43 -24.91 -2.33 10.92
CA VAL A 43 -24.57 -0.92 11.11
C VAL A 43 -23.60 -0.50 10.04
N VAL A 44 -23.89 0.63 9.38
CA VAL A 44 -22.98 1.14 8.36
C VAL A 44 -21.81 1.87 9.01
N PRO A 45 -20.56 1.46 8.77
CA PRO A 45 -19.41 2.03 9.48
C PRO A 45 -19.14 3.48 9.08
N SER A 46 -18.92 4.33 10.08
CA SER A 46 -18.54 5.74 9.92
C SER A 46 -17.04 5.96 9.76
N LYS A 47 -16.24 4.92 10.03
CA LYS A 47 -14.80 4.88 9.77
C LYS A 47 -14.44 3.54 9.16
N ALA A 48 -13.38 3.53 8.39
CA ALA A 48 -12.69 2.33 7.97
C ALA A 48 -11.23 2.71 7.69
N SER A 49 -10.32 1.76 7.90
CA SER A 49 -8.91 1.97 7.65
C SER A 49 -8.30 0.72 7.02
N ILE A 50 -7.40 0.96 6.07
CA ILE A 50 -6.63 -0.05 5.39
C ILE A 50 -5.17 0.35 5.42
N TRP A 51 -4.30 -0.60 5.72
CA TRP A 51 -2.88 -0.39 5.72
C TRP A 51 -2.25 -1.03 4.49
N TYR A 52 -1.52 -0.22 3.72
CA TYR A 52 -0.72 -0.67 2.58
C TYR A 52 0.76 -0.76 2.94
N PHE A 53 1.36 -1.89 2.61
CA PHE A 53 2.80 -2.10 2.65
C PHE A 53 3.35 -2.23 1.22
N LEU A 54 3.97 -1.16 0.76
CA LEU A 54 4.51 -1.01 -0.60
C LEU A 54 6.02 -1.23 -0.57
N ARG A 55 6.54 -2.04 -1.49
CA ARG A 55 7.97 -2.36 -1.58
C ARG A 55 8.44 -2.34 -3.02
N GLU A 56 9.61 -1.76 -3.20
CA GLU A 56 10.32 -1.71 -4.46
C GLU A 56 11.84 -1.52 -4.21
N ILE A 57 12.69 -1.87 -5.16
CA ILE A 57 14.16 -1.81 -5.01
C ILE A 57 14.72 -0.40 -5.20
N THR A 58 13.98 0.52 -5.84
CA THR A 58 14.41 1.91 -6.03
C THR A 58 13.51 2.89 -5.29
N TYR A 59 14.10 3.99 -4.81
CA TYR A 59 13.34 5.05 -4.14
C TYR A 59 12.25 5.63 -5.06
N LYS A 60 12.61 5.89 -6.32
CA LYS A 60 11.66 6.39 -7.34
C LYS A 60 10.48 5.44 -7.49
N GLY A 61 10.71 4.13 -7.61
CA GLY A 61 9.64 3.15 -7.72
C GLY A 61 8.76 3.07 -6.48
N ILE A 62 9.34 3.20 -5.27
CA ILE A 62 8.56 3.28 -4.02
C ILE A 62 7.62 4.49 -4.05
N MET A 63 8.13 5.68 -4.41
CA MET A 63 7.34 6.90 -4.47
C MET A 63 6.25 6.84 -5.54
N GLU A 64 6.53 6.25 -6.71
CA GLU A 64 5.51 6.04 -7.75
C GLU A 64 4.36 5.13 -7.27
N MET A 65 4.67 4.08 -6.50
CA MET A 65 3.64 3.23 -5.89
C MET A 65 2.85 3.99 -4.82
N TYR A 66 3.52 4.76 -3.97
CA TYR A 66 2.90 5.57 -2.92
C TYR A 66 1.95 6.62 -3.50
N ASP A 67 2.38 7.36 -4.53
CA ASP A 67 1.56 8.37 -5.20
C ASP A 67 0.35 7.73 -5.89
N ALA A 68 0.54 6.58 -6.53
CA ALA A 68 -0.56 5.84 -7.14
C ALA A 68 -1.59 5.38 -6.09
N ALA A 69 -1.13 4.91 -4.92
CA ALA A 69 -2.00 4.46 -3.84
C ALA A 69 -2.84 5.61 -3.31
N ASN A 70 -2.23 6.78 -3.09
CA ASN A 70 -2.94 7.98 -2.65
C ASN A 70 -3.96 8.46 -3.69
N LYS A 71 -3.62 8.46 -4.98
CA LYS A 71 -4.57 8.83 -6.05
C LYS A 71 -5.78 7.90 -6.12
N MET A 72 -5.57 6.59 -5.92
CA MET A 72 -6.68 5.64 -5.86
C MET A 72 -7.55 5.83 -4.61
N ALA A 73 -6.93 6.08 -3.45
CA ALA A 73 -7.67 6.39 -2.23
C ALA A 73 -8.52 7.66 -2.40
N GLN A 74 -7.95 8.69 -3.04
CA GLN A 74 -8.69 9.90 -3.41
C GLN A 74 -9.85 9.61 -4.37
N GLY A 75 -9.64 8.77 -5.39
CA GLY A 75 -10.70 8.36 -6.30
C GLY A 75 -11.84 7.62 -5.58
N ALA A 76 -11.52 6.73 -4.64
CA ALA A 76 -12.50 6.03 -3.82
C ALA A 76 -13.28 6.97 -2.89
N ALA A 77 -12.59 7.95 -2.30
CA ALA A 77 -13.21 8.99 -1.49
C ALA A 77 -14.20 9.82 -2.31
N LEU A 78 -13.81 10.25 -3.51
CA LEU A 78 -14.67 10.97 -4.46
C LEU A 78 -15.91 10.15 -4.87
N MET A 79 -15.73 8.87 -5.23
CA MET A 79 -16.85 7.99 -5.61
C MET A 79 -17.90 7.80 -4.51
N THR A 80 -17.49 7.90 -3.25
CA THR A 80 -18.36 7.66 -2.09
C THR A 80 -18.79 8.94 -1.39
N ASN A 81 -18.34 10.10 -1.86
CA ASN A 81 -18.49 11.39 -1.20
C ASN A 81 -18.05 11.34 0.27
N THR A 82 -16.89 10.72 0.51
CA THR A 82 -16.23 10.63 1.82
C THR A 82 -14.92 11.42 1.81
N THR A 83 -14.36 11.66 2.99
CA THR A 83 -13.00 12.18 3.15
C THR A 83 -12.04 11.04 3.44
N TYR A 84 -10.77 11.21 3.09
CA TYR A 84 -9.71 10.28 3.48
C TYR A 84 -8.52 11.07 4.03
N GLU A 85 -7.78 10.41 4.91
CA GLU A 85 -6.48 10.86 5.40
C GLU A 85 -5.49 9.72 5.19
N SER A 86 -4.23 10.05 4.91
CA SER A 86 -3.16 9.06 4.81
C SER A 86 -2.03 9.40 5.77
N GLU A 87 -1.49 8.36 6.40
CA GLU A 87 -0.40 8.45 7.37
C GLU A 87 0.69 7.44 7.01
N VAL A 88 1.96 7.84 7.14
CA VAL A 88 3.10 6.95 6.92
C VAL A 88 3.50 6.32 8.26
N LEU A 89 3.19 5.04 8.44
CA LEU A 89 3.52 4.29 9.66
C LEU A 89 5.01 3.93 9.76
N GLY A 90 5.70 3.83 8.63
CA GLY A 90 7.12 3.50 8.59
C GLY A 90 7.65 3.49 7.16
N ALA A 91 8.95 3.73 7.03
CA ALA A 91 9.64 3.71 5.74
C ALA A 91 10.95 2.92 5.85
N ALA A 92 11.25 2.13 4.83
CA ALA A 92 12.53 1.44 4.67
C ALA A 92 13.18 1.92 3.38
N TRP A 93 14.48 2.17 3.42
CA TRP A 93 15.23 2.67 2.27
C TRP A 93 15.89 1.55 1.47
N PRO A 94 16.04 1.72 0.13
CA PRO A 94 16.88 0.85 -0.68
C PRO A 94 18.28 0.69 -0.09
N ARG A 95 18.75 -0.56 -0.05
CA ARG A 95 20.07 -0.88 0.48
C ARG A 95 21.15 -0.57 -0.56
N HIS A 96 22.21 0.09 -0.14
CA HIS A 96 23.43 0.24 -0.93
C HIS A 96 24.45 -0.82 -0.49
N PHE A 97 24.47 -1.96 -1.18
CA PHE A 97 25.34 -3.07 -0.82
C PHE A 97 26.78 -2.85 -1.28
N ASN A 98 27.75 -3.33 -0.49
CA ASN A 98 29.15 -3.34 -0.88
C ASN A 98 29.45 -4.57 -1.74
N LYS A 99 29.80 -4.32 -3.00
CA LYS A 99 30.10 -5.38 -3.98
C LYS A 99 31.26 -6.27 -3.54
N ILE A 100 32.37 -5.68 -3.07
CA ILE A 100 33.59 -6.41 -2.69
C ILE A 100 33.30 -7.39 -1.56
N ILE A 101 32.55 -6.94 -0.53
CA ILE A 101 32.17 -7.81 0.59
C ILE A 101 31.30 -8.97 0.10
N ALA A 102 30.35 -8.70 -0.81
CA ALA A 102 29.46 -9.74 -1.33
C ALA A 102 30.21 -10.80 -2.16
N GLU A 103 31.15 -10.37 -3.00
CA GLU A 103 31.97 -11.26 -3.83
C GLU A 103 32.92 -12.11 -2.96
N GLU A 104 33.61 -11.49 -2.00
CA GLU A 104 34.53 -12.20 -1.10
C GLU A 104 33.80 -13.21 -0.21
N MET A 105 32.62 -12.85 0.30
CA MET A 105 31.77 -13.78 1.04
C MET A 105 31.36 -14.97 0.19
N TYR A 106 30.97 -14.73 -1.07
CA TYR A 106 30.53 -15.79 -1.99
C TYR A 106 31.67 -16.76 -2.33
N GLU A 107 32.88 -16.27 -2.59
CA GLU A 107 34.03 -17.14 -2.87
C GLU A 107 34.43 -17.99 -1.66
N ASN A 108 34.30 -17.46 -0.43
CA ASN A 108 34.56 -18.23 0.77
C ASN A 108 33.50 -19.31 1.05
N ILE A 109 32.24 -19.13 0.61
CA ILE A 109 31.18 -20.14 0.75
C ILE A 109 31.39 -21.35 -0.19
N LYS A 110 32.05 -21.17 -1.35
CA LYS A 110 32.28 -22.24 -2.33
C LYS A 110 33.38 -23.23 -1.93
N LYS A 111 34.25 -22.85 -1.01
CA LYS A 111 35.35 -23.70 -0.50
C LYS A 111 34.81 -24.75 0.45
#